data_AF-A0A3S2LL19-F1
#
_entry.id   AF-A0A3S2LL19-F1
#
_cell.length_a   1.000
_cell.length_b   1.000
_cell.length_c   1.000
_cell.angle_alpha   90.00
_cell.angle_beta   90.00
_cell.angle_gamma   90.00
#
_symmetry.space_group_name_H-M   'P 1'
#
loop_
_entity.id
_entity.type
_entity.pdbx_description
1 polymer ?
#
loop_
_entity_poly.entity_id
_entity_poly.type
_entity_poly.pdbx_seq_one_letter_code
_entity_poly.pdbx_strand_id
1 'polypeptide(L)'
;MDDLDRIDRSLLRLLQEDGRRTTLDLARRVGLSPTGAAQRVKRLFADGFIRAVRAVLDPAKIGQAQLVFIEVRLDHTAPHVFDRFAEAVLRAPEIIECHMVVGG
;
A
#
# COMPACT_ATOMS: atom_id res chain seq x y z
N MET A 1 8.24 20.66 4.18
CA MET A 1 7.20 19.94 3.42
C MET A 1 7.80 19.76 2.05
N ASP A 2 8.39 18.59 1.78
CA ASP A 2 9.01 18.35 0.47
C ASP A 2 7.92 18.42 -0.60
N ASP A 3 7.96 19.49 -1.39
CA ASP A 3 6.88 19.78 -2.32
C ASP A 3 7.04 18.89 -3.55
N LEU A 4 6.22 17.82 -3.58
CA LEU A 4 6.07 16.98 -4.75
C LEU A 4 5.68 17.85 -5.94
N ASP A 5 6.48 17.87 -6.99
CA ASP A 5 6.09 18.62 -8.19
C ASP A 5 5.08 17.82 -9.03
N ARG A 6 4.63 18.43 -10.14
CA ARG A 6 3.67 17.78 -11.04
C ARG A 6 4.20 16.47 -11.64
N ILE A 7 5.49 16.39 -11.92
CA ILE A 7 6.12 15.18 -12.48
C ILE A 7 6.14 14.08 -11.42
N ASP A 8 6.54 14.41 -10.19
CA ASP A 8 6.56 13.45 -9.09
C ASP A 8 5.18 12.85 -8.83
N ARG A 9 4.13 13.69 -8.77
CA ARG A 9 2.74 13.24 -8.65
C ARG A 9 2.32 12.33 -9.81
N SER A 10 2.81 12.60 -11.02
CA SER A 10 2.50 11.78 -12.20
C SER A 10 3.22 10.43 -12.17
N LEU A 11 4.49 10.40 -11.72
CA LEU A 11 5.24 9.16 -11.49
C LEU A 11 4.56 8.29 -10.44
N LEU A 12 4.12 8.88 -9.32
CA LEU A 12 3.40 8.16 -8.27
C LEU A 12 2.11 7.52 -8.80
N ARG A 13 1.30 8.25 -9.58
CA ARG A 13 0.09 7.68 -10.20
C ARG A 13 0.42 6.51 -11.13
N LEU A 14 1.41 6.68 -12.01
CA LEU A 14 1.80 5.64 -12.96
C LEU A 14 2.30 4.36 -12.26
N LEU A 15 3.03 4.52 -11.15
CA LEU A 15 3.54 3.41 -10.34
C LEU A 15 2.46 2.76 -9.45
N GLN A 16 1.45 3.53 -9.02
CA GLN A 16 0.29 2.95 -8.33
C GLN A 16 -0.58 2.13 -9.28
N GLU A 17 -0.73 2.57 -10.52
CA GLU A 17 -1.43 1.80 -11.57
C GLU A 17 -0.67 0.52 -11.92
N ASP A 18 0.64 0.62 -12.13
CA ASP A 18 1.50 -0.52 -12.45
C ASP A 18 2.92 -0.31 -11.92
N GLY A 19 3.21 -0.95 -10.79
CA GLY A 19 4.52 -0.90 -10.15
C GLY A 19 5.63 -1.59 -10.95
N ARG A 20 5.32 -2.33 -12.02
CA ARG A 20 6.31 -2.98 -12.91
C ARG A 20 6.74 -2.11 -14.09
N ARG A 21 6.19 -0.90 -14.24
CA ARG A 21 6.58 0.00 -15.34
C ARG A 21 8.09 0.23 -15.36
N THR A 22 8.67 0.05 -16.53
CA THR A 22 10.09 0.32 -16.73
C THR A 22 10.36 1.81 -16.62
N THR A 23 11.56 2.17 -16.16
CA THR A 23 11.99 3.57 -16.13
C THR A 23 11.90 4.25 -17.49
N LEU A 24 12.10 3.51 -18.58
CA LEU A 24 11.97 4.00 -19.95
C LEU A 24 10.51 4.39 -20.29
N ASP A 25 9.53 3.57 -19.90
CA ASP A 25 8.11 3.89 -20.09
C ASP A 25 7.69 5.09 -19.23
N LEU A 26 8.09 5.10 -17.96
CA LEU A 26 7.84 6.24 -17.06
C LEU A 26 8.40 7.54 -17.63
N ALA A 27 9.67 7.54 -18.07
CA ALA A 27 10.34 8.68 -18.67
C ALA A 27 9.60 9.22 -19.89
N ARG A 28 9.18 8.34 -20.81
CA ARG A 28 8.39 8.73 -21.99
C ARG A 28 7.07 9.38 -21.60
N ARG A 29 6.36 8.82 -20.62
CA ARG A 29 5.04 9.32 -20.20
C ARG A 29 5.09 10.67 -19.50
N VAL A 30 6.18 10.95 -18.77
CA VAL A 30 6.33 12.21 -18.00
C VAL A 30 7.23 13.24 -18.70
N GLY A 31 7.71 12.96 -19.91
CA GLY A 31 8.55 13.89 -20.69
C GLY A 31 9.95 14.10 -20.14
N LEU A 32 10.56 13.06 -19.54
CA LEU A 32 11.92 13.09 -19.00
C LEU A 32 12.87 12.17 -19.79
N SER A 33 14.17 12.37 -19.57
CA SER A 33 15.17 11.36 -19.93
C SER A 33 15.04 10.13 -19.01
N PRO A 34 15.45 8.92 -19.44
CA PRO A 34 15.45 7.73 -18.59
C PRO A 34 16.22 7.94 -17.28
N THR A 35 17.38 8.61 -17.32
CA THR A 35 18.17 8.93 -16.14
C THR A 35 17.44 9.89 -15.19
N GLY A 36 16.75 10.90 -15.73
CA GLY A 36 15.97 11.85 -14.92
C GLY A 36 14.80 11.19 -14.20
N ALA A 37 14.07 10.30 -14.88
CA ALA A 37 13.01 9.51 -14.26
C ALA A 37 13.56 8.56 -13.18
N ALA A 38 14.71 7.90 -13.45
CA ALA A 38 15.35 7.01 -12.48
C ALA A 38 15.69 7.73 -11.16
N GLN A 39 16.31 8.91 -11.25
CA GLN A 39 16.69 9.70 -10.08
C GLN A 39 15.48 10.15 -9.27
N ARG A 40 14.40 10.58 -9.94
CA ARG A 40 13.16 10.98 -9.26
C ARG A 40 12.49 9.80 -8.56
N VAL A 41 12.36 8.65 -9.23
CA VAL A 41 11.80 7.45 -8.59
C VAL A 41 12.65 7.05 -7.39
N LYS A 42 13.99 7.01 -7.53
CA LYS A 42 14.90 6.72 -6.41
C LYS A 42 14.69 7.67 -5.23
N ARG A 43 14.56 8.97 -5.48
CA ARG A 43 14.25 9.97 -4.45
C ARG A 43 12.90 9.70 -3.79
N LEU A 44 11.85 9.41 -4.57
CA LEU A 44 10.51 9.12 -4.04
C LEU A 44 10.49 7.90 -3.10
N PHE A 45 11.35 6.91 -3.33
CA PHE A 45 11.57 5.82 -2.37
C PHE A 45 12.37 6.28 -1.15
N ALA A 46 13.48 7.01 -1.35
CA ALA A 46 14.35 7.47 -0.27
C ALA A 46 13.63 8.38 0.73
N ASP A 47 12.75 9.25 0.23
CA ASP A 47 11.99 10.22 1.01
C ASP A 47 10.69 9.59 1.59
N GLY A 48 10.45 8.30 1.35
CA GLY A 48 9.35 7.55 1.92
C GLY A 48 7.97 7.76 1.28
N PHE A 49 7.87 8.53 0.18
CA PHE A 49 6.63 8.65 -0.60
C PHE A 49 6.20 7.30 -1.17
N ILE A 50 7.15 6.47 -1.60
CA ILE A 50 6.91 5.09 -2.01
C ILE A 50 7.49 4.16 -0.94
N ARG A 51 6.60 3.59 -0.11
CA ARG A 51 7.00 2.69 0.99
C ARG A 51 7.25 1.26 0.52
N ALA A 52 6.53 0.80 -0.49
CA ALA A 52 6.65 -0.56 -1.01
C ALA A 52 6.08 -0.67 -2.43
N VAL A 53 6.57 -1.67 -3.16
CA VAL A 53 5.95 -2.20 -4.38
C VAL A 53 5.67 -3.67 -4.14
N ARG A 54 4.43 -4.11 -4.37
CA ARG A 54 3.95 -5.46 -4.09
C ARG A 54 3.25 -6.04 -5.30
N ALA A 55 3.30 -7.36 -5.44
CA ALA A 55 2.49 -8.06 -6.43
C ALA A 55 1.06 -8.20 -5.90
N VAL A 56 0.07 -7.95 -6.76
CA VAL A 56 -1.33 -8.33 -6.51
C VAL A 56 -1.51 -9.73 -7.10
N LEU A 57 -1.78 -10.70 -6.24
CA LEU A 57 -1.92 -12.11 -6.63
C LEU A 57 -3.39 -12.43 -6.91
N ASP A 58 -3.61 -13.39 -7.80
CA ASP A 58 -4.93 -14.00 -8.02
C ASP A 58 -5.20 -15.01 -6.90
N PRO A 59 -6.15 -14.74 -5.97
CA PRO A 59 -6.38 -15.61 -4.81
C PRO A 59 -6.85 -17.01 -5.21
N ALA A 60 -7.59 -17.13 -6.33
CA ALA A 60 -8.10 -18.42 -6.80
C ALA A 60 -6.97 -19.34 -7.27
N LYS A 61 -5.92 -18.77 -7.89
CA LYS A 61 -4.77 -19.54 -8.38
C LYS A 61 -3.80 -19.97 -7.28
N ILE A 62 -3.86 -19.36 -6.10
CA ILE A 62 -3.00 -19.69 -4.95
C ILE A 62 -3.74 -20.45 -3.84
N GLY A 63 -4.96 -20.93 -4.10
CA GLY A 63 -5.74 -21.71 -3.13
C GLY A 63 -6.34 -20.88 -1.99
N GLN A 64 -6.51 -19.57 -2.18
CA GLN A 64 -7.08 -18.62 -1.20
C GLN A 64 -8.33 -17.94 -1.75
N ALA A 65 -9.22 -18.70 -2.39
CA ALA A 65 -10.36 -18.15 -3.12
C ALA A 65 -11.47 -17.54 -2.22
N GLN A 66 -11.45 -17.82 -0.92
CA GLN A 66 -12.49 -17.39 0.00
C GLN A 66 -12.10 -16.09 0.70
N LEU A 67 -12.92 -15.05 0.53
CA LEU A 67 -12.83 -13.80 1.27
C LEU A 67 -14.04 -13.69 2.20
N VAL A 68 -13.80 -13.42 3.49
CA VAL A 68 -14.85 -13.29 4.51
C VAL A 68 -14.71 -11.94 5.20
N PHE A 69 -15.85 -11.29 5.44
CA PHE A 69 -15.94 -10.11 6.30
C PHE A 69 -16.50 -10.53 7.66
N ILE A 70 -15.81 -10.13 8.73
CA ILE A 70 -16.20 -10.46 10.11
C ILE A 70 -16.34 -9.14 10.88
N GLU A 71 -17.51 -8.91 11.45
CA GLU A 71 -17.71 -7.86 12.45
C GLU A 71 -17.38 -8.44 13.83
N VAL A 72 -16.48 -7.77 14.56
CA VAL A 72 -16.12 -8.15 15.93
C VAL A 72 -16.57 -7.04 16.87
N ARG A 73 -17.44 -7.39 17.81
CA ARG A 73 -17.80 -6.54 18.94
C ARG A 73 -16.97 -6.94 20.15
N LEU A 74 -16.34 -5.96 20.79
CA LEU A 74 -15.61 -6.17 22.04
C LEU A 74 -16.53 -5.82 23.21
N ASP A 75 -16.69 -6.74 24.15
CA ASP A 75 -17.57 -6.59 25.31
C ASP A 75 -17.09 -5.50 26.30
N HIS A 76 -15.84 -5.05 26.13
CA HIS A 76 -15.18 -4.08 27.01
C HIS A 76 -14.46 -3.02 26.18
N THR A 77 -14.63 -1.76 26.59
CA THR A 77 -14.02 -0.59 25.97
C THR A 77 -12.71 -0.15 26.62
N ALA A 78 -12.17 -0.97 27.53
CA ALA A 78 -10.93 -0.65 28.22
C ALA A 78 -9.74 -0.71 27.24
N PRO A 79 -8.79 0.25 27.27
CA PRO A 79 -7.69 0.32 26.29
C PRO A 79 -6.90 -0.98 26.12
N HIS A 80 -6.58 -1.65 27.23
CA HIS A 80 -5.82 -2.90 27.23
C HIS A 80 -6.51 -4.06 26.49
N VAL A 81 -7.84 -4.02 26.33
CA VAL A 81 -8.61 -5.02 25.58
C VAL A 81 -8.38 -4.82 24.08
N PHE A 82 -8.37 -3.57 23.63
CA PHE A 82 -8.06 -3.23 22.24
C PHE A 82 -6.63 -3.58 21.88
N ASP A 83 -5.66 -3.28 22.74
CA ASP A 83 -4.25 -3.60 22.50
C ASP A 83 -4.05 -5.11 22.32
N ARG A 84 -4.64 -5.91 23.22
CA ARG A 84 -4.61 -7.38 23.12
C ARG A 84 -5.28 -7.91 21.86
N PHE A 85 -6.41 -7.32 21.46
CA PHE A 85 -7.09 -7.71 20.23
C PHE A 85 -6.25 -7.38 19.00
N ALA A 86 -5.68 -6.16 18.94
CA ALA A 86 -4.81 -5.73 17.86
C ALA A 86 -3.57 -6.62 17.73
N GLU A 87 -2.93 -6.98 18.86
CA GLU A 87 -1.81 -7.92 18.86
C GLU A 87 -2.20 -9.31 18.33
N ALA A 88 -3.38 -9.81 18.70
CA ALA A 88 -3.87 -11.10 18.23
C ALA A 88 -4.13 -11.06 16.71
N VAL A 89 -4.75 -9.99 16.22
CA VAL A 89 -5.01 -9.76 14.79
C VAL A 89 -3.71 -9.72 13.98
N LEU A 90 -2.69 -9.00 14.46
CA LEU A 90 -1.39 -8.92 13.78
C LEU A 90 -0.65 -10.26 13.66
N ARG A 91 -0.98 -11.24 14.52
CA ARG A 91 -0.38 -12.59 14.49
C ARG A 91 -1.16 -13.57 13.62
N ALA A 92 -2.34 -13.20 13.13
CA ALA A 92 -3.19 -14.03 12.29
C ALA A 92 -2.97 -13.68 10.81
N PRO A 93 -2.12 -14.42 10.06
CA PRO A 93 -1.78 -14.09 8.66
C PRO A 93 -2.97 -14.14 7.70
N GLU A 94 -4.05 -14.81 8.07
CA GLU A 94 -5.32 -14.85 7.33
C GLU A 94 -6.09 -13.53 7.38
N ILE A 95 -5.80 -12.64 8.35
CA ILE A 95 -6.43 -11.33 8.43
C ILE A 95 -5.66 -10.35 7.56
N ILE A 96 -6.27 -9.99 6.44
CA ILE A 96 -5.68 -9.08 5.44
C ILE A 96 -5.78 -7.62 5.92
N GLU A 97 -6.93 -7.26 6.53
CA GLU A 97 -7.21 -5.93 7.04
C GLU A 97 -8.09 -5.99 8.29
N CYS A 98 -7.88 -5.05 9.21
CA CYS A 98 -8.72 -4.86 10.39
C CYS A 98 -8.85 -3.36 10.67
N HIS A 99 -10.09 -2.90 10.78
CA HIS A 99 -10.41 -1.48 10.94
C HIS A 99 -11.34 -1.28 12.13
N MET A 100 -11.05 -0.28 12.95
CA MET A 100 -11.99 0.18 13.98
C MET A 100 -13.03 1.09 13.33
N VAL A 101 -14.30 0.75 13.47
CA VAL A 101 -15.42 1.53 12.95
C VAL A 101 -16.21 2.17 14.09
N VAL A 102 -16.74 3.37 13.87
CA VAL A 102 -17.60 4.07 14.83
C VAL A 102 -19.05 3.71 14.53
N GLY A 103 -19.81 3.25 15.54
CA GLY A 103 -21.26 3.03 15.44
C GLY A 103 -21.76 1.57 15.53
N GLY A 104 -20.93 0.65 16.03
CA GLY A 104 -21.32 -0.74 16.32
C GLY A 104 -21.94 -0.94 17.69
#